data_AF-A0A8H4UXU0-F1
#
_entry.id   AF-A0A8H4UXU0-F1
#
_cell.length_a   1.000
_cell.length_b   1.000
_cell.length_c   1.000
_cell.angle_alpha   90.00
_cell.angle_beta   90.00
_cell.angle_gamma   90.00
#
_symmetry.space_group_name_H-M   'P 1'
#
loop_
_entity.id
_entity.type
_entity.pdbx_description
1 polymer ?
#
loop_
_entity_poly.entity_id
_entity_poly.type
_entity_poly.pdbx_seq_one_letter_code
_entity_poly.pdbx_strand_id
1 'polypeptide(L)'
;SPQYPPSESIHLPEPPTDSEEEDSDADMIPAPNWAQGEELHAALTSQETVDPAGIFGTVKDFSLEDVFKNDKKIKKFRERTSSANWGGPDGLTQEEINRDLAARRIMRANGGWSFNLS
;
A
#
# COMPACT_ATOMS: atom_id res chain seq x y z
N SER A 1 9.39 -27.49 -19.57
CA SER A 1 9.16 -26.56 -18.46
C SER A 1 9.36 -27.28 -17.14
N PRO A 2 10.03 -26.71 -16.13
CA PRO A 2 10.18 -27.37 -14.84
C PRO A 2 8.80 -27.60 -14.20
N GLN A 3 8.54 -28.82 -13.71
CA GLN A 3 7.31 -29.16 -13.02
C GLN A 3 7.45 -28.73 -11.56
N TYR A 4 6.67 -27.75 -11.13
CA TYR A 4 6.64 -27.31 -9.74
C TYR A 4 5.56 -28.05 -8.96
N PRO A 5 5.78 -28.33 -7.67
CA PRO A 5 4.76 -28.94 -6.83
C PRO A 5 3.52 -28.02 -6.73
N PRO A 6 2.33 -28.61 -6.54
CA PRO A 6 1.09 -27.85 -6.34
C PRO A 6 1.26 -26.82 -5.22
N SER A 7 0.70 -25.63 -5.38
CA SER A 7 0.80 -24.54 -4.39
C SER A 7 0.31 -24.93 -3.00
N GLU A 8 -0.66 -25.84 -2.92
CA GLU A 8 -1.20 -26.39 -1.68
C GLU A 8 -0.19 -27.27 -0.93
N SER A 9 0.86 -27.73 -1.61
CA SER A 9 1.93 -28.57 -1.05
C SER A 9 3.10 -27.76 -0.47
N ILE A 10 3.08 -26.43 -0.61
CA ILE A 10 4.14 -25.54 -0.13
C ILE A 10 3.89 -25.23 1.34
N HIS A 11 4.47 -26.04 2.22
CA HIS A 11 4.50 -25.74 3.66
C HIS A 11 5.70 -24.82 3.93
N LEU A 12 5.43 -23.52 4.08
CA LEU A 12 6.43 -22.59 4.58
C LEU A 12 6.65 -22.89 6.08
N PRO A 13 7.89 -22.80 6.61
CA PRO A 13 8.08 -22.76 8.05
C PRO A 13 7.27 -21.57 8.60
N GLU A 14 6.79 -21.70 9.83
CA GLU A 14 6.27 -20.52 10.53
C GLU A 14 7.37 -19.46 10.49
N PRO A 15 7.03 -18.21 10.11
CA PRO A 15 8.01 -17.13 10.18
C PRO A 15 8.57 -17.12 11.60
N PRO A 16 9.87 -16.85 11.79
CA PRO A 16 10.41 -16.59 13.12
C PRO A 16 9.71 -15.33 13.63
N THR A 17 8.57 -15.53 14.28
CA THR A 17 7.89 -14.50 15.03
C THR A 17 8.74 -14.33 16.26
N ASP A 18 9.57 -13.30 16.22
CA ASP A 18 10.34 -12.80 17.35
C ASP A 18 9.37 -12.15 18.33
N SER A 19 8.40 -12.92 18.81
CA SER A 19 7.51 -12.57 19.90
C SER A 19 8.26 -12.79 21.21
N GLU A 20 9.46 -12.21 21.34
CA GLU A 20 9.81 -11.69 22.64
C GLU A 20 8.82 -10.54 22.87
N GLU A 21 8.07 -10.65 23.96
CA GLU A 21 7.30 -9.55 24.52
C GLU A 21 8.31 -8.47 24.95
N GLU A 22 8.90 -7.77 23.99
CA GLU A 22 9.52 -6.48 24.26
C GLU A 22 8.38 -5.62 24.82
N ASP A 23 8.49 -5.28 26.10
CA ASP A 23 7.67 -4.27 26.76
C ASP A 23 7.49 -3.09 25.80
N SER A 24 6.36 -3.06 25.08
CA SER A 24 6.05 -2.05 24.06
C SER A 24 5.77 -0.67 24.69
N ASP A 25 5.96 -0.58 26.00
CA ASP A 25 6.05 0.64 26.79
C ASP A 25 7.42 1.34 26.64
N ALA A 26 8.37 0.76 25.89
CA ALA A 26 9.61 1.43 25.49
C ALA A 26 9.31 2.60 24.54
N ASP A 27 9.14 3.78 25.15
CA ASP A 27 9.10 5.11 24.54
C ASP A 27 8.09 5.27 23.38
N MET A 28 6.80 5.11 23.68
CA MET A 28 5.76 5.69 22.81
C MET A 28 5.96 7.21 22.72
N ILE A 29 6.61 7.66 21.66
CA ILE A 29 6.77 9.08 21.36
C ILE A 29 5.35 9.66 21.22
N PRO A 30 4.99 10.69 22.02
CA PRO A 30 3.68 11.29 21.91
C PRO A 30 3.47 11.79 20.49
N ALA A 31 2.30 11.50 19.91
CA ALA A 31 1.98 11.94 18.55
C ALA A 31 2.20 13.45 18.42
N PRO A 32 2.87 13.93 17.36
CA PRO A 32 3.07 15.36 17.16
C PRO A 32 1.75 16.07 16.88
N ASN A 33 1.64 17.37 17.16
CA ASN A 33 0.39 18.15 17.03
C ASN A 33 -0.27 18.02 15.64
N TRP A 34 0.51 18.02 14.56
CA TRP A 34 -0.01 17.88 13.20
C TRP A 34 -0.71 16.53 12.96
N ALA A 35 -0.40 15.52 13.77
CA ALA A 35 -1.00 14.19 13.73
C ALA A 35 -2.16 14.04 14.74
N GLN A 36 -2.68 15.14 15.30
CA GLN A 36 -3.74 15.13 16.30
C GLN A 36 -4.92 16.03 15.92
N GLY A 37 -6.13 15.60 16.31
CA GLY A 37 -7.34 16.43 16.41
C GLY A 37 -7.64 17.32 15.19
N GLU A 38 -7.81 18.62 15.46
CA GLU A 38 -8.18 19.63 14.45
C GLU A 38 -7.06 19.91 13.44
N GLU A 39 -5.80 19.89 13.86
CA GLU A 39 -4.67 20.13 12.95
C GLU A 39 -4.56 19.02 11.91
N LEU A 40 -4.75 17.76 12.32
CA LEU A 40 -4.82 16.63 11.39
C LEU A 40 -6.00 16.78 10.42
N HIS A 41 -7.18 17.17 10.91
CA HIS A 41 -8.35 17.36 10.05
C HIS A 41 -8.13 18.48 9.02
N ALA A 42 -7.54 19.60 9.44
CA ALA A 42 -7.18 20.70 8.54
C ALA A 42 -6.14 20.25 7.49
N ALA A 43 -5.12 19.49 7.90
CA ALA A 43 -4.10 18.94 7.00
C ALA A 43 -4.72 17.99 5.97
N LEU A 44 -5.59 17.06 6.40
CA LEU A 44 -6.29 16.13 5.52
C LEU A 44 -7.20 16.86 4.52
N THR A 45 -7.95 17.86 4.98
CA THR A 45 -8.80 18.69 4.11
C THR A 45 -7.97 19.42 3.05
N SER A 46 -6.79 19.94 3.43
CA SER A 46 -5.88 20.58 2.49
C SER A 46 -5.27 19.59 1.50
N GLN A 47 -4.92 18.37 1.94
CA GLN A 47 -4.29 17.34 1.12
C GLN A 47 -5.26 16.70 0.12
N GLU A 48 -6.57 16.72 0.36
CA GLU A 48 -7.58 16.07 -0.48
C GLU A 48 -7.50 16.49 -1.96
N THR A 49 -7.17 17.75 -2.24
CA THR A 49 -7.14 18.29 -3.61
C THR A 49 -5.80 18.14 -4.31
N VAL A 50 -4.80 17.60 -3.62
CA VAL A 50 -3.43 17.50 -4.10
C VAL A 50 -3.27 16.23 -4.93
N ASP A 51 -2.80 16.36 -6.17
CA ASP A 51 -2.46 15.22 -7.01
C ASP A 51 -1.12 14.60 -6.57
N PRO A 52 -1.13 13.37 -6.01
CA PRO A 52 0.10 12.71 -5.58
C PRO A 52 1.03 12.38 -6.75
N ALA A 53 0.51 12.15 -7.96
CA ALA A 53 1.33 11.82 -9.12
C ALA A 53 2.18 13.02 -9.57
N GLY A 54 1.66 14.24 -9.44
CA GLY A 54 2.43 15.48 -9.69
C GLY A 54 3.53 15.74 -8.66
N ILE A 55 3.39 15.23 -7.43
CA ILE A 55 4.37 15.43 -6.35
C ILE A 55 5.44 14.33 -6.35
N PHE A 56 5.02 13.06 -6.37
CA PHE A 56 5.91 11.91 -6.20
C PHE A 56 6.33 11.27 -7.53
N GLY A 57 5.66 11.62 -8.64
CA GLY A 57 5.85 10.98 -9.93
C GLY A 57 5.21 9.60 -10.01
N THR A 58 5.47 8.90 -11.12
CA THR A 58 5.06 7.50 -11.29
C THR A 58 5.87 6.60 -10.38
N VAL A 59 5.21 5.69 -9.68
CA VAL A 59 5.90 4.64 -8.91
C VAL A 59 6.73 3.79 -9.86
N LYS A 60 8.05 3.78 -9.66
CA LYS A 60 8.97 2.98 -10.47
C LYS A 60 8.83 1.50 -10.12
N ASP A 61 9.05 0.64 -11.11
CA ASP A 61 9.20 -0.79 -10.90
C ASP A 61 10.27 -1.08 -9.83
N PHE A 62 9.92 -2.00 -8.94
CA PHE A 62 10.78 -2.42 -7.84
C PHE A 62 11.49 -3.73 -8.21
N SER A 63 12.83 -3.68 -8.34
CA SER A 63 13.67 -4.87 -8.54
C SER A 63 14.33 -5.27 -7.23
N LEU A 64 14.10 -6.51 -6.81
CA LEU A 64 14.76 -7.10 -5.65
C LEU A 64 16.26 -7.30 -5.90
N GLU A 65 16.64 -7.62 -7.13
CA GLU A 65 18.02 -7.77 -7.57
C GLU A 65 18.81 -6.48 -7.35
N ASP A 66 18.23 -5.33 -7.72
CA ASP A 66 18.87 -4.02 -7.54
C ASP A 66 19.02 -3.63 -6.07
N VAL A 67 18.01 -3.95 -5.25
CA VAL A 67 17.97 -3.60 -3.82
C VAL A 67 18.96 -4.44 -3.02
N PHE A 68 19.04 -5.75 -3.30
CA PHE A 68 19.85 -6.70 -2.53
C PHE A 68 21.13 -7.15 -3.25
N LYS A 69 21.59 -6.44 -4.29
CA LYS A 69 22.79 -6.76 -5.07
C LYS A 69 24.07 -7.04 -4.27
N ASN A 70 24.17 -6.52 -3.05
CA ASN A 70 25.33 -6.70 -2.17
C ASN A 70 25.22 -7.92 -1.24
N ASP A 71 24.05 -8.55 -1.13
CA ASP A 71 23.85 -9.71 -0.28
C ASP A 71 24.25 -11.00 -1.02
N LYS A 72 25.47 -11.46 -0.73
CA LYS A 72 26.06 -12.68 -1.33
C LYS A 72 25.33 -13.96 -0.94
N LYS A 73 24.44 -13.94 0.05
CA LYS A 73 23.65 -15.12 0.48
C LYS A 73 22.48 -15.39 -0.46
N ILE A 74 22.00 -14.39 -1.20
CA ILE A 74 20.84 -14.51 -2.08
C ILE A 74 21.32 -14.78 -3.51
N LYS A 75 21.16 -16.02 -3.97
CA LYS A 75 21.72 -16.45 -5.27
C LYS A 75 20.87 -16.02 -6.47
N LYS A 76 19.54 -16.09 -6.38
CA LYS A 76 18.55 -15.61 -7.37
C LYS A 76 17.21 -15.42 -6.67
N PHE A 77 16.53 -14.30 -6.92
CA PHE A 77 15.12 -14.17 -6.53
C PHE A 77 14.26 -15.00 -7.46
N ARG A 78 13.18 -15.58 -6.91
CA ARG A 78 12.22 -16.37 -7.69
C ARG A 78 11.35 -15.41 -8.51
N GLU A 79 11.20 -15.69 -9.80
CA GLU A 79 10.21 -15.00 -10.62
C GLU A 79 8.83 -15.14 -9.99
N ARG A 80 8.13 -14.01 -9.82
CA ARG A 80 6.80 -14.02 -9.24
C ARG A 80 5.85 -14.74 -10.20
N THR A 81 5.01 -15.63 -9.67
CA THR A 81 3.95 -16.31 -10.41
C THR A 81 2.74 -15.37 -10.62
N SER A 82 1.60 -15.89 -11.09
CA SER A 82 0.40 -15.12 -11.52
C SER A 82 -0.04 -13.94 -10.63
N SER A 83 0.25 -13.94 -9.34
CA SER A 83 -0.01 -12.82 -8.41
C SER A 83 0.80 -11.54 -8.68
N ALA A 84 1.75 -11.56 -9.61
CA ALA A 84 2.46 -10.37 -10.09
C ALA A 84 1.96 -9.86 -11.45
N ASN A 85 1.05 -10.57 -12.11
CA ASN A 85 0.51 -10.14 -13.38
C ASN A 85 -0.77 -9.32 -13.18
N TRP A 86 -0.59 -8.04 -12.85
CA TRP A 86 -1.68 -7.05 -12.79
C TRP A 86 -1.92 -6.36 -14.15
N GLY A 87 -1.19 -6.76 -15.20
CA GLY A 87 -1.37 -6.26 -16.56
C GLY A 87 -2.55 -6.90 -17.32
N GLY A 88 -3.34 -7.73 -16.62
CA GLY A 88 -4.59 -8.29 -17.13
C GLY A 88 -5.72 -7.25 -17.20
N PRO A 89 -6.96 -7.70 -17.49
CA PRO A 89 -8.13 -6.82 -17.57
C PRO A 89 -8.55 -6.18 -16.23
N ASP A 90 -7.81 -6.44 -15.14
CA ASP A 90 -8.09 -5.95 -13.80
C ASP A 90 -7.65 -4.48 -13.58
N GLY A 91 -7.07 -3.84 -14.60
CA GLY A 91 -6.79 -2.40 -14.59
C GLY A 91 -8.08 -1.58 -14.66
N LEU A 92 -8.12 -0.44 -13.97
CA LEU A 92 -9.24 0.49 -14.07
C LEU A 92 -9.39 1.02 -15.50
N THR A 93 -10.58 0.89 -16.05
CA THR A 93 -10.95 1.48 -17.34
C THR A 93 -11.08 3.00 -17.23
N GLN A 94 -10.97 3.69 -18.37
CA GLN A 94 -11.13 5.14 -18.40
C GLN A 94 -12.54 5.55 -17.95
N GLU A 95 -13.54 4.73 -18.28
CA GLU A 95 -14.92 4.88 -17.86
C GLU A 95 -15.09 4.78 -16.33
N GLU A 96 -14.40 3.84 -15.68
CA GLU A 96 -14.43 3.69 -14.22
C GLU A 96 -13.77 4.87 -13.50
N ILE A 97 -12.63 5.33 -14.00
CA ILE A 97 -11.94 6.52 -13.49
C ILE A 97 -12.85 7.75 -13.60
N ASN A 98 -13.48 7.95 -14.76
CA ASN A 98 -14.38 9.08 -14.98
C ASN A 98 -15.62 9.02 -14.08
N ARG A 99 -16.17 7.82 -13.86
CA ARG A 99 -17.32 7.59 -12.96
C ARG A 99 -16.96 7.92 -11.52
N ASP A 100 -15.80 7.47 -11.05
CA ASP A 100 -15.29 7.77 -9.70
C ASP A 100 -15.10 9.28 -9.50
N LEU A 101 -14.47 9.98 -10.45
CA LEU A 101 -14.30 11.43 -10.40
C LEU A 101 -15.64 12.18 -10.33
N ALA A 102 -16.63 11.74 -11.12
CA ALA A 102 -17.98 12.32 -11.09
C ALA A 102 -18.68 12.05 -9.74
N ALA A 103 -18.57 10.84 -9.20
CA ALA A 103 -19.13 10.48 -7.89
C ALA A 103 -18.52 11.33 -6.77
N ARG A 104 -17.19 11.50 -6.75
CA ARG A 104 -16.49 12.38 -5.80
C ARG A 104 -16.93 13.83 -5.93
N ARG A 105 -17.22 14.31 -7.14
CA ARG A 105 -17.72 15.68 -7.37
C ARG A 105 -19.13 15.87 -6.82
N ILE A 106 -20.02 14.90 -7.03
CA ILE A 106 -21.39 14.91 -6.48
C ILE A 106 -21.33 14.85 -4.95
N MET A 107 -20.49 13.98 -4.41
CA MET A 107 -20.31 13.85 -2.98
C MET A 107 -19.85 15.14 -2.31
N ARG A 108 -18.89 15.85 -2.92
CA ARG A 108 -18.48 17.18 -2.44
C ARG A 108 -19.63 18.19 -2.47
N ALA A 109 -20.44 18.19 -3.53
CA ALA A 109 -21.59 19.09 -3.62
C ALA A 109 -22.66 18.82 -2.55
N ASN A 110 -22.76 17.59 -2.06
CA ASN A 110 -23.75 17.15 -1.06
C ASN A 110 -23.23 17.25 0.39
N GLY A 111 -22.12 17.94 0.64
CA GLY A 111 -21.57 18.14 2.00
C GLY A 111 -20.43 17.20 2.38
N GLY A 112 -19.84 16.46 1.43
CA GLY A 112 -18.63 15.66 1.65
C GLY A 112 -18.88 14.24 2.15
N TRP A 113 -17.80 13.58 2.59
CA TRP A 113 -17.85 12.22 3.15
C TRP A 113 -18.34 12.26 4.60
N SER A 114 -19.52 11.70 4.88
CA SER A 114 -20.03 11.58 6.25
C SER A 114 -19.73 10.18 6.81
N PHE A 115 -18.81 10.09 7.77
CA PHE A 115 -18.73 8.94 8.64
C PHE A 115 -19.84 9.08 9.69
N ASN A 116 -20.96 8.38 9.49
CA ASN A 116 -21.90 8.19 10.59
C ASN A 116 -21.26 7.17 11.55
N LEU A 117 -20.40 7.62 12.47
CA LEU A 117 -20.07 6.86 13.66
C LEU A 117 -21.28 6.97 14.60
N SER A 118 -22.10 5.93 14.62
CA SER A 118 -23.07 5.70 15.69
C SER A 118 -22.41 4.98 16.84
#